data_AF-K9WY32-F1
#
_entry.id   AF-K9WY32-F1
#
_cell.length_a   1.000
_cell.length_b   1.000
_cell.length_c   1.000
_cell.angle_alpha   90.00
_cell.angle_beta   90.00
_cell.angle_gamma   90.00
#
_symmetry.space_group_name_H-M   'P 1'
#
loop_
_entity.id
_entity.type
_entity.pdbx_description
1 polymer ?
#
loop_
_entity_poly.entity_id
_entity_poly.type
_entity_poly.pdbx_seq_one_letter_code
_entity_poly.pdbx_strand_id
1 'polypeptide(L)'
;MTNLDSSNSYLAQLKRLITEGDSIYENRKVSPGKFVDNRRSLYGLGEPTKTPDIEYVDSQKCDIWKIQCLSFLNKIISKESPHQDQVTKFDNLGCVPIDVYQGVSILKGIQASLENELLTFPVASQKISRIDELCNLLRRVPAGLRRWTWEQKSRTRGGDARKWHIDNEYHVQNLLCFLLTPTFPDVTDEESTLPVGQAHPRLDLGLPSLKTIVEAKFMRATDTPQSMIEQIAADASLYLVEDSRYSNIIVFIWDDSRRIEQHDMLINGLRLISGVVDAVVVSRPGIMHEA
;
A
#
# COMPACT_ATOMS: atom_id res chain seq x y z
N MET A 1 -4.06 -0.82 -14.89
CA MET A 1 -5.26 -0.70 -14.04
C MET A 1 -5.16 0.64 -13.37
N THR A 2 -5.94 1.58 -13.88
CA THR A 2 -5.86 3.04 -13.64
C THR A 2 -6.65 3.42 -12.39
N ASN A 3 -6.49 4.64 -11.85
CA ASN A 3 -7.20 5.19 -10.67
C ASN A 3 -8.71 4.87 -10.58
N LEU A 4 -9.40 4.69 -11.72
CA LEU A 4 -10.78 4.21 -11.77
C LEU A 4 -10.99 2.83 -11.14
N ASP A 5 -10.07 1.88 -11.32
CA ASP A 5 -10.20 0.51 -10.80
C ASP A 5 -10.14 0.49 -9.26
N SER A 6 -9.27 1.31 -8.67
CA SER A 6 -9.15 1.46 -7.22
C SER A 6 -10.33 2.22 -6.60
N SER A 7 -10.80 3.30 -7.25
CA SER A 7 -11.98 4.04 -6.80
C SER A 7 -13.24 3.17 -6.85
N ASN A 8 -13.41 2.39 -7.93
CA ASN A 8 -14.51 1.41 -8.06
C ASN A 8 -14.43 0.32 -6.97
N SER A 9 -13.23 -0.14 -6.63
CA SER A 9 -13.01 -1.11 -5.54
C SER A 9 -13.40 -0.54 -4.17
N TYR A 10 -13.02 0.71 -3.87
CA TYR A 10 -13.38 1.37 -2.61
C TYR A 10 -14.88 1.65 -2.50
N LEU A 11 -15.52 2.11 -3.57
CA LEU A 11 -16.98 2.30 -3.61
C LEU A 11 -17.72 0.99 -3.38
N ALA A 12 -17.26 -0.11 -3.98
CA ALA A 12 -17.85 -1.43 -3.77
C ALA A 12 -17.73 -1.89 -2.32
N GLN A 13 -16.55 -1.71 -1.70
CA GLN A 13 -16.34 -2.06 -0.30
C GLN A 13 -17.17 -1.20 0.66
N LEU A 14 -17.29 0.11 0.40
CA LEU A 14 -18.11 1.02 1.22
C LEU A 14 -19.60 0.67 1.13
N LYS A 15 -20.12 0.38 -0.08
CA LYS A 15 -21.51 -0.06 -0.27
C LYS A 15 -21.82 -1.34 0.51
N ARG A 16 -20.86 -2.28 0.58
CA ARG A 16 -20.99 -3.48 1.40
C ARG A 16 -21.12 -3.14 2.89
N LEU A 17 -20.23 -2.28 3.41
CA LEU A 17 -20.26 -1.88 4.83
C LEU A 17 -21.56 -1.14 5.20
N ILE A 18 -22.08 -0.31 4.28
CA ILE A 18 -23.38 0.35 4.46
C ILE A 18 -24.51 -0.69 4.54
N THR A 19 -24.53 -1.64 3.61
CA THR A 19 -25.56 -2.70 3.58
C THR A 19 -25.53 -3.56 4.84
N GLU A 20 -24.33 -3.85 5.36
CA GLU A 20 -24.15 -4.60 6.59
C GLU A 20 -24.66 -3.82 7.82
N GLY A 21 -24.39 -2.52 7.90
CA GLY A 21 -24.92 -1.65 8.95
C GLY A 21 -26.44 -1.50 8.90
N ASP A 22 -27.02 -1.30 7.71
CA ASP A 22 -28.48 -1.26 7.50
C ASP A 22 -29.10 -2.59 7.97
N SER A 23 -28.51 -3.74 7.64
CA SER A 23 -28.97 -5.06 8.09
C SER A 23 -28.90 -5.22 9.63
N ILE A 24 -27.84 -4.74 10.28
CA ILE A 24 -27.73 -4.77 11.75
C ILE A 24 -28.85 -3.94 12.39
N TYR A 25 -29.13 -2.76 11.84
CA TYR A 25 -30.18 -1.87 12.34
C TYR A 25 -31.60 -2.42 12.12
N GLU A 26 -31.86 -3.01 10.95
CA GLU A 26 -33.15 -3.63 10.62
C GLU A 26 -33.44 -4.85 11.49
N ASN A 27 -32.41 -5.61 11.86
CA ASN A 27 -32.50 -6.77 12.75
C ASN A 27 -32.49 -6.43 14.25
N ARG A 28 -32.68 -5.16 14.62
CA ARG A 28 -32.80 -4.75 16.02
C ARG A 28 -33.98 -5.45 16.69
N LYS A 29 -33.80 -5.77 17.97
CA LYS A 29 -34.78 -6.45 18.80
C LYS A 29 -35.33 -5.49 19.84
N VAL A 30 -36.54 -5.77 20.29
CA VAL A 30 -37.21 -5.03 21.36
C VAL A 30 -37.30 -5.92 22.59
N SER A 31 -36.71 -5.48 23.70
CA SER A 31 -36.92 -6.07 25.00
C SER A 31 -38.13 -5.40 25.65
N PRO A 32 -39.22 -6.14 25.94
CA PRO A 32 -40.39 -5.55 26.58
C PRO A 32 -40.05 -5.00 27.96
N GLY A 33 -40.53 -3.79 28.23
CA GLY A 33 -40.44 -3.18 29.54
C GLY A 33 -41.18 -3.99 30.61
N LYS A 34 -40.62 -4.02 31.81
CA LYS A 34 -41.19 -4.75 32.95
C LYS A 34 -42.10 -3.84 33.75
N PHE A 35 -43.18 -4.40 34.30
CA PHE A 35 -43.98 -3.70 35.31
C PHE A 35 -43.23 -3.70 36.64
N VAL A 36 -43.05 -2.51 37.21
CA VAL A 36 -42.47 -2.33 38.54
C VAL A 36 -43.62 -2.10 39.51
N ASP A 37 -43.74 -2.97 40.51
CA ASP A 37 -44.77 -2.86 41.55
C ASP A 37 -44.35 -1.80 42.58
N ASN A 38 -45.05 -0.66 42.59
CA ASN A 38 -44.76 0.47 43.47
C ASN A 38 -45.37 0.33 44.89
N ARG A 39 -45.86 -0.86 45.26
CA ARG A 39 -46.50 -1.15 46.56
C ARG A 39 -45.61 -1.04 47.81
N ARG A 40 -44.33 -0.69 47.70
CA ARG A 40 -43.43 -0.42 48.87
C ARG A 40 -43.49 1.02 49.40
N SER A 41 -44.28 1.90 48.78
CA SER A 41 -44.58 3.23 49.33
C SER A 41 -45.51 3.13 50.54
N LEU A 42 -45.18 3.83 51.64
CA LEU A 42 -45.93 3.92 52.90
C LEU A 42 -47.41 4.33 52.76
N TYR A 43 -47.86 4.73 51.56
CA TYR A 43 -49.22 5.19 51.27
C TYR A 43 -50.01 4.32 50.27
N GLY A 44 -49.52 3.14 49.88
CA GLY A 44 -50.35 2.03 49.37
C GLY A 44 -51.25 2.26 48.13
N LEU A 45 -51.04 3.31 47.31
CA LEU A 45 -51.91 3.65 46.17
C LEU A 45 -51.12 4.04 44.90
N GLY A 46 -50.02 3.34 44.59
CA GLY A 46 -49.30 3.54 43.31
C GLY A 46 -49.72 2.50 42.27
N GLU A 47 -50.24 2.93 41.12
CA GLU A 47 -50.43 2.03 39.97
C GLU A 47 -49.06 1.48 39.50
N PRO A 48 -49.00 0.23 38.99
CA PRO A 48 -47.76 -0.34 38.46
C PRO A 48 -47.25 0.48 37.27
N THR A 49 -46.03 0.98 37.34
CA THR A 49 -45.41 1.69 36.21
C THR A 49 -44.64 0.69 35.34
N LYS A 50 -44.96 0.64 34.04
CA LYS A 50 -44.19 -0.15 33.05
C LYS A 50 -42.93 0.64 32.68
N THR A 51 -41.75 0.01 32.75
CA THR A 51 -40.55 0.61 32.14
C THR A 51 -40.74 0.71 30.62
N PRO A 52 -40.07 1.66 29.94
CA PRO A 52 -40.09 1.69 28.48
C PRO A 52 -39.51 0.40 27.90
N ASP A 53 -39.98 0.02 26.71
CA ASP A 53 -39.37 -1.04 25.93
C ASP A 53 -37.98 -0.58 25.47
N ILE A 54 -37.00 -1.48 25.47
CA ILE A 54 -35.60 -1.17 25.15
C ILE A 54 -35.25 -1.83 23.83
N GLU A 55 -34.91 -1.03 22.83
CA GLU A 55 -34.35 -1.53 21.57
C GLU A 55 -32.85 -1.83 21.72
N TYR A 56 -32.41 -2.93 21.13
CA TYR A 56 -31.00 -3.32 21.09
C TYR A 56 -30.64 -4.03 19.79
N VAL A 57 -29.37 -3.97 19.43
CA VAL A 57 -28.80 -4.71 18.30
C VAL A 57 -27.92 -5.85 18.82
N ASP A 58 -27.57 -6.78 17.93
CA ASP A 58 -26.54 -7.79 18.22
C ASP A 58 -25.18 -7.08 18.41
N SER A 59 -24.72 -7.00 19.66
CA SER A 59 -23.51 -6.25 20.02
C SER A 59 -22.27 -6.81 19.33
N GLN A 60 -22.16 -8.13 19.20
CA GLN A 60 -20.99 -8.76 18.58
C GLN A 60 -20.93 -8.42 17.08
N LYS A 61 -22.08 -8.48 16.38
CA LYS A 61 -22.13 -8.07 14.97
C LYS A 61 -21.84 -6.58 14.80
N CYS A 62 -22.37 -5.76 15.69
CA CYS A 62 -22.10 -4.32 15.68
C CYS A 62 -20.62 -4.00 15.90
N ASP A 63 -19.96 -4.64 16.88
CA ASP A 63 -18.54 -4.42 17.16
C ASP A 63 -17.66 -4.81 15.98
N ILE A 64 -17.92 -5.97 15.36
CA ILE A 64 -17.20 -6.43 14.17
C ILE A 64 -17.38 -5.43 13.03
N TRP A 65 -18.62 -5.00 12.77
CA TRP A 65 -18.92 -4.01 11.75
C TRP A 65 -18.22 -2.68 12.01
N LYS A 66 -18.23 -2.18 13.25
CA LYS A 66 -17.52 -0.96 13.64
C LYS A 66 -16.01 -1.06 13.38
N ILE A 67 -15.38 -2.16 13.77
CA ILE A 67 -13.94 -2.39 13.55
C ILE A 67 -13.62 -2.38 12.06
N GLN A 68 -14.43 -3.07 11.24
CA GLN A 68 -14.25 -3.09 9.79
C GLN A 68 -14.44 -1.71 9.18
N CYS A 69 -15.44 -0.96 9.62
CA CYS A 69 -15.67 0.42 9.18
C CYS A 69 -14.49 1.31 9.55
N LEU A 70 -14.04 1.31 10.81
CA LEU A 70 -12.91 2.13 11.25
C LEU A 70 -11.62 1.77 10.53
N SER A 71 -11.36 0.48 10.31
CA SER A 71 -10.21 0.03 9.52
C SER A 71 -10.27 0.56 8.09
N PHE A 72 -11.45 0.48 7.45
CA PHE A 72 -11.67 1.01 6.11
C PHE A 72 -11.55 2.54 6.06
N LEU A 73 -12.22 3.26 6.95
CA LEU A 73 -12.23 4.71 7.01
C LEU A 73 -10.83 5.28 7.23
N ASN A 74 -10.06 4.72 8.18
CA ASN A 74 -8.67 5.14 8.42
C ASN A 74 -7.75 4.81 7.24
N LYS A 75 -8.12 3.86 6.36
CA LYS A 75 -7.39 3.57 5.13
C LYS A 75 -7.67 4.62 4.04
N ILE A 76 -8.90 5.10 3.93
CA ILE A 76 -9.33 5.98 2.84
C ILE A 76 -9.36 7.47 3.18
N ILE A 77 -9.45 7.84 4.47
CA ILE A 77 -9.51 9.24 4.94
C ILE A 77 -8.21 9.57 5.68
N SER A 78 -7.56 10.67 5.27
CA SER A 78 -6.36 11.20 5.95
C SER A 78 -6.67 11.76 7.31
N LYS A 79 -5.72 11.67 8.25
CA LYS A 79 -5.77 12.43 9.52
C LYS A 79 -5.86 13.94 9.33
N GLU A 80 -5.34 14.44 8.21
CA GLU A 80 -5.36 15.86 7.83
C GLU A 80 -6.61 16.24 7.00
N SER A 81 -7.48 15.27 6.69
CA SER A 81 -8.67 15.51 5.88
C SER A 81 -9.71 16.31 6.68
N PRO A 82 -10.45 17.23 6.05
CA PRO A 82 -11.63 17.84 6.67
C PRO A 82 -12.71 16.80 7.03
N HIS A 83 -12.62 15.57 6.51
CA HIS A 83 -13.53 14.46 6.84
C HIS A 83 -13.07 13.66 8.07
N GLN A 84 -11.93 13.99 8.68
CA GLN A 84 -11.45 13.30 9.88
C GLN A 84 -12.42 13.46 11.07
N ASP A 85 -13.17 14.56 11.11
CA ASP A 85 -14.24 14.76 12.10
C ASP A 85 -15.33 13.69 11.99
N GLN A 86 -15.61 13.20 10.79
CA GLN A 86 -16.58 12.12 10.57
C GLN A 86 -16.04 10.78 11.07
N VAL A 87 -14.73 10.51 10.90
CA VAL A 87 -14.07 9.31 11.43
C VAL A 87 -14.08 9.31 12.95
N THR A 88 -13.73 10.45 13.57
CA THR A 88 -13.77 10.62 15.03
C THR A 88 -15.20 10.48 15.56
N LYS A 89 -16.20 11.03 14.88
CA LYS A 89 -17.62 10.83 15.24
C LYS A 89 -18.01 9.37 15.17
N PHE A 90 -17.58 8.65 14.12
CA PHE A 90 -17.88 7.23 13.95
C PHE A 90 -17.23 6.37 15.04
N ASP A 91 -15.99 6.65 15.41
CA ASP A 91 -15.25 5.90 16.44
C ASP A 91 -15.97 5.95 17.79
N ASN A 92 -16.47 7.12 18.15
CA ASN A 92 -17.21 7.38 19.40
C ASN A 92 -18.62 6.77 19.47
N LEU A 93 -19.12 6.17 18.40
CA LEU A 93 -20.44 5.52 18.40
C LEU A 93 -20.43 4.28 19.30
N GLY A 94 -21.51 3.99 20.00
CA GLY A 94 -21.71 2.73 20.70
C GLY A 94 -22.29 1.65 19.79
N CYS A 95 -22.81 0.59 20.43
CA CYS A 95 -23.53 -0.50 19.77
C CYS A 95 -24.99 -0.57 20.21
N VAL A 96 -25.67 0.56 20.09
CA VAL A 96 -27.13 0.70 20.22
C VAL A 96 -27.75 1.08 18.87
N PRO A 97 -29.06 0.85 18.65
CA PRO A 97 -29.68 1.07 17.34
C PRO A 97 -29.46 2.47 16.76
N ILE A 98 -29.56 3.51 17.60
CA ILE A 98 -29.36 4.90 17.17
C ILE A 98 -27.93 5.14 16.66
N ASP A 99 -26.95 4.51 17.28
CA ASP A 99 -25.54 4.65 16.92
C ASP A 99 -25.24 3.91 15.62
N VAL A 100 -25.80 2.73 15.41
CA VAL A 100 -25.69 2.00 14.13
C VAL A 100 -26.28 2.85 12.99
N TYR A 101 -27.46 3.44 13.21
CA TYR A 101 -28.11 4.32 12.24
C TYR A 101 -27.25 5.56 11.92
N GLN A 102 -26.68 6.20 12.94
CA GLN A 102 -25.77 7.34 12.76
C GLN A 102 -24.50 6.93 12.02
N GLY A 103 -23.93 5.76 12.33
CA GLY A 103 -22.77 5.22 11.65
C GLY A 103 -23.03 4.99 10.17
N VAL A 104 -24.16 4.37 9.81
CA VAL A 104 -24.58 4.21 8.41
C VAL A 104 -24.74 5.57 7.72
N SER A 105 -25.33 6.55 8.39
CA SER A 105 -25.51 7.90 7.84
C SER A 105 -24.17 8.58 7.53
N ILE A 106 -23.17 8.41 8.41
CA ILE A 106 -21.79 8.88 8.18
C ILE A 106 -21.19 8.21 6.95
N LEU A 107 -21.31 6.87 6.84
CA LEU A 107 -20.80 6.12 5.70
C LEU A 107 -21.45 6.55 4.37
N LYS A 108 -22.77 6.78 4.37
CA LYS A 108 -23.51 7.31 3.20
C LYS A 108 -23.02 8.71 2.81
N GLY A 109 -22.72 9.57 3.79
CA GLY A 109 -22.09 10.88 3.55
C GLY A 109 -20.73 10.76 2.88
N ILE A 110 -19.89 9.85 3.37
CA ILE A 110 -18.56 9.57 2.79
C ILE A 110 -18.68 8.97 1.39
N GLN A 111 -19.67 8.10 1.16
CA GLN A 111 -19.97 7.55 -0.16
C GLN A 111 -20.32 8.67 -1.14
N ALA A 112 -21.19 9.61 -0.76
CA ALA A 112 -21.53 10.75 -1.60
C ALA A 112 -20.29 11.61 -1.90
N SER A 113 -19.40 11.82 -0.93
CA SER A 113 -18.15 12.55 -1.18
C SER A 113 -17.19 11.78 -2.10
N LEU A 114 -17.15 10.44 -2.05
CA LEU A 114 -16.37 9.61 -2.98
C LEU A 114 -16.92 9.67 -4.41
N GLU A 115 -18.24 9.54 -4.56
CA GLU A 115 -18.92 9.55 -5.87
C GLU A 115 -18.81 10.90 -6.58
N ASN A 116 -18.70 12.00 -5.82
CA ASN A 116 -18.52 13.35 -6.36
C ASN A 116 -17.04 13.79 -6.47
N GLU A 117 -16.09 12.89 -6.22
CA GLU A 117 -14.64 13.19 -6.19
C GLU A 117 -14.26 14.34 -5.22
N LEU A 118 -15.11 14.62 -4.23
CA LEU A 118 -14.95 15.71 -3.24
C LEU A 118 -14.07 15.30 -2.05
N LEU A 119 -13.68 14.03 -1.97
CA LEU A 119 -12.69 13.57 -1.01
C LEU A 119 -11.28 13.87 -1.53
N THR A 120 -10.60 14.79 -0.85
CA THR A 120 -9.14 14.86 -0.90
C THR A 120 -8.59 13.62 -0.22
N PHE A 121 -8.26 12.61 -1.03
CA PHE A 121 -7.61 11.39 -0.55
C PHE A 121 -6.31 11.73 0.19
N PRO A 122 -5.97 10.99 1.27
CA PRO A 122 -4.67 11.15 1.91
C PRO A 122 -3.55 11.07 0.89
N VAL A 123 -2.53 11.90 1.10
CA VAL A 123 -1.20 11.72 0.52
C VAL A 123 -0.70 10.27 0.72
N ALA A 124 -1.22 9.49 1.68
CA ALA A 124 -0.98 8.05 1.81
C ALA A 124 -1.60 7.18 0.69
N SER A 125 -2.83 7.48 0.22
CA SER A 125 -3.38 6.82 -0.98
C SER A 125 -2.60 7.23 -2.22
N GLN A 126 -2.11 8.47 -2.25
CA GLN A 126 -1.19 8.92 -3.28
C GLN A 126 0.18 8.23 -3.15
N LYS A 127 0.72 8.01 -1.95
CA LYS A 127 2.00 7.32 -1.74
C LYS A 127 1.93 5.84 -2.09
N ILE A 128 0.87 5.12 -1.68
CA ILE A 128 0.64 3.73 -2.08
C ILE A 128 0.47 3.68 -3.61
N SER A 129 -0.34 4.57 -4.20
CA SER A 129 -0.45 4.72 -5.67
C SER A 129 0.91 5.01 -6.31
N ARG A 130 1.76 5.83 -5.70
CA ARG A 130 3.07 6.22 -6.24
C ARG A 130 4.13 5.13 -6.10
N ILE A 131 4.08 4.31 -5.04
CA ILE A 131 4.87 3.09 -4.91
C ILE A 131 4.42 2.07 -5.95
N ASP A 132 3.11 1.87 -6.11
CA ASP A 132 2.57 0.99 -7.16
C ASP A 132 2.94 1.50 -8.56
N GLU A 133 2.88 2.81 -8.81
CA GLU A 133 3.34 3.46 -10.04
C GLU A 133 4.84 3.24 -10.26
N LEU A 134 5.67 3.38 -9.22
CA LEU A 134 7.10 3.08 -9.27
C LEU A 134 7.34 1.61 -9.62
N CYS A 135 6.70 0.66 -8.93
CA CYS A 135 6.80 -0.77 -9.25
C CYS A 135 6.33 -1.07 -10.67
N ASN A 136 5.24 -0.45 -11.12
CA ASN A 136 4.73 -0.61 -12.48
C ASN A 136 5.68 -0.03 -13.53
N LEU A 137 6.33 1.10 -13.25
CA LEU A 137 7.36 1.67 -14.12
C LEU A 137 8.56 0.72 -14.25
N LEU A 138 9.06 0.20 -13.12
CA LEU A 138 10.17 -0.76 -13.08
C LEU A 138 9.83 -2.06 -13.84
N ARG A 139 8.62 -2.63 -13.64
CA ARG A 139 8.15 -3.81 -14.40
C ARG A 139 8.03 -3.56 -15.90
N ARG A 140 7.93 -2.31 -16.34
CA ARG A 140 7.84 -1.93 -17.75
C ARG A 140 9.20 -1.71 -18.42
N VAL A 141 10.31 -1.77 -17.67
CA VAL A 141 11.67 -1.69 -18.23
C VAL A 141 11.87 -2.63 -19.43
N PRO A 142 11.46 -3.92 -19.41
CA PRO A 142 11.59 -4.81 -20.57
C PRO A 142 10.94 -4.26 -21.86
N ALA A 143 9.86 -3.48 -21.76
CA ALA A 143 9.22 -2.88 -22.92
C ALA A 143 10.09 -1.80 -23.57
N GLY A 144 10.80 -0.99 -22.78
CA GLY A 144 11.76 -0.01 -23.26
C GLY A 144 12.99 -0.67 -23.90
N LEU A 145 13.43 -1.80 -23.32
CA LEU A 145 14.57 -2.57 -23.83
C LEU A 145 14.33 -3.23 -25.20
N ARG A 146 13.09 -3.24 -25.72
CA ARG A 146 12.81 -3.74 -27.09
C ARG A 146 13.56 -2.97 -28.18
N ARG A 147 13.89 -1.70 -27.92
CA ARG A 147 14.68 -0.86 -28.82
C ARG A 147 16.09 -0.59 -28.29
N TRP A 148 16.59 -1.46 -27.41
CA TRP A 148 17.94 -1.36 -26.88
C TRP A 148 18.97 -1.40 -28.02
N THR A 149 19.93 -0.48 -27.97
CA THR A 149 20.94 -0.35 -29.03
C THR A 149 21.98 -1.46 -28.89
N TRP A 150 21.90 -2.44 -29.80
CA TRP A 150 22.89 -3.52 -29.91
C TRP A 150 23.13 -3.84 -31.38
N GLU A 151 24.10 -3.15 -31.98
CA GLU A 151 24.36 -3.21 -33.40
C GLU A 151 25.54 -4.13 -33.70
N GLN A 152 25.34 -5.06 -34.64
CA GLN A 152 26.43 -5.88 -35.19
C GLN A 152 27.18 -5.15 -36.31
N LYS A 153 26.52 -4.19 -36.96
CA LYS A 153 27.06 -3.34 -38.03
C LYS A 153 26.46 -1.95 -37.90
N SER A 154 27.22 -0.94 -38.32
CA SER A 154 26.76 0.43 -38.35
C SER A 154 25.49 0.59 -39.18
N ARG A 155 24.53 1.38 -38.66
CA ARG A 155 23.27 1.70 -39.34
C ARG A 155 23.37 2.90 -40.27
N THR A 156 24.49 3.63 -40.25
CA THR A 156 24.68 4.84 -41.05
C THR A 156 25.97 4.75 -41.87
N ARG A 157 25.98 5.43 -43.03
CA ARG A 157 27.16 5.46 -43.89
C ARG A 157 28.30 6.18 -43.15
N GLY A 158 29.37 5.45 -42.87
CA GLY A 158 30.57 5.98 -42.19
C GLY A 158 30.47 6.07 -40.66
N GLY A 159 29.39 5.58 -40.04
CA GLY A 159 29.28 5.51 -38.58
C GLY A 159 29.88 4.23 -37.99
N ASP A 160 30.08 4.21 -36.67
CA ASP A 160 30.41 2.99 -35.92
C ASP A 160 29.14 2.24 -35.49
N ALA A 161 29.22 0.92 -35.42
CA ALA A 161 28.20 0.13 -34.73
C ALA A 161 28.20 0.48 -33.24
N ARG A 162 27.02 0.73 -32.67
CA ARG A 162 26.87 1.02 -31.24
C ARG A 162 26.24 -0.13 -30.47
N LYS A 163 26.77 -0.36 -29.27
CA LYS A 163 26.23 -1.29 -28.28
C LYS A 163 26.12 -0.55 -26.96
N TRP A 164 24.94 -0.60 -26.34
CA TRP A 164 24.72 -0.07 -25.01
C TRP A 164 24.91 -1.22 -24.02
N HIS A 165 25.99 -1.13 -23.26
CA HIS A 165 26.43 -2.19 -22.36
C HIS A 165 25.83 -2.03 -20.95
N ILE A 166 25.49 -3.14 -20.32
CA ILE A 166 25.13 -3.24 -18.90
C ILE A 166 25.92 -4.43 -18.37
N ASP A 167 27.07 -4.14 -17.76
CA ASP A 167 28.09 -5.15 -17.42
C ASP A 167 28.24 -5.32 -15.89
N ASN A 168 27.66 -4.40 -15.13
CA ASN A 168 27.76 -4.31 -13.68
C ASN A 168 26.56 -3.53 -13.09
N GLU A 169 26.52 -3.49 -11.77
CA GLU A 169 25.48 -2.85 -10.96
C GLU A 169 25.36 -1.35 -11.22
N TYR A 170 26.48 -0.63 -11.33
CA TYR A 170 26.50 0.80 -11.63
C TYR A 170 25.80 1.15 -12.95
N HIS A 171 25.90 0.30 -13.97
CA HIS A 171 25.19 0.52 -15.23
C HIS A 171 23.66 0.37 -15.06
N VAL A 172 23.23 -0.52 -14.16
CA VAL A 172 21.81 -0.69 -13.80
C VAL A 172 21.32 0.51 -13.02
N GLN A 173 22.09 0.97 -12.01
CA GLN A 173 21.79 2.17 -11.24
C GLN A 173 21.63 3.39 -12.15
N ASN A 174 22.57 3.61 -13.09
CA ASN A 174 22.48 4.71 -14.07
C ASN A 174 21.22 4.62 -14.96
N LEU A 175 20.87 3.42 -15.43
CA LEU A 175 19.65 3.21 -16.21
C LEU A 175 18.40 3.55 -15.40
N LEU A 176 18.34 3.10 -14.14
CA LEU A 176 17.22 3.36 -13.25
C LEU A 176 17.13 4.85 -12.90
N CYS A 177 18.24 5.50 -12.58
CA CYS A 177 18.29 6.95 -12.35
C CYS A 177 17.69 7.71 -13.55
N PHE A 178 18.18 7.43 -14.77
CA PHE A 178 17.65 8.03 -16.00
C PHE A 178 16.14 7.78 -16.19
N LEU A 179 15.65 6.59 -15.86
CA LEU A 179 14.24 6.23 -15.99
C LEU A 179 13.36 6.94 -14.95
N LEU A 180 13.83 7.08 -13.72
CA LEU A 180 13.03 7.50 -12.57
C LEU A 180 12.99 9.03 -12.43
N THR A 181 14.11 9.74 -12.63
CA THR A 181 14.22 11.19 -12.41
C THR A 181 13.14 12.02 -13.13
N PRO A 182 12.72 11.70 -14.38
CA PRO A 182 11.66 12.46 -15.05
C PRO A 182 10.28 12.36 -14.37
N THR A 183 10.02 11.27 -13.64
CA THR A 183 8.72 11.00 -12.98
C THR A 183 8.77 11.28 -11.47
N PHE A 184 9.96 11.15 -10.88
CA PHE A 184 10.22 11.31 -9.46
C PHE A 184 11.36 12.33 -9.30
N PRO A 185 11.05 13.63 -9.20
CA PRO A 185 12.06 14.69 -9.22
C PRO A 185 12.92 14.74 -7.95
N ASP A 186 12.54 14.01 -6.89
CA ASP A 186 13.26 13.91 -5.63
C ASP A 186 14.15 12.66 -5.53
N VAL A 187 14.36 11.93 -6.63
CA VAL A 187 15.33 10.82 -6.67
C VAL A 187 16.70 11.34 -6.23
N THR A 188 17.23 10.77 -5.16
CA THR A 188 18.60 10.94 -4.72
C THR A 188 19.42 9.78 -5.26
N ASP A 189 20.57 10.08 -5.84
CA ASP A 189 21.55 9.09 -6.26
C ASP A 189 22.65 9.05 -5.20
N GLU A 190 23.08 7.85 -4.82
CA GLU A 190 24.34 7.66 -4.14
C GLU A 190 24.46 8.39 -2.76
N GLU A 191 23.35 8.47 -2.01
CA GLU A 191 23.22 9.16 -0.72
C GLU A 191 23.87 8.35 0.42
N SER A 192 24.70 8.98 1.25
CA SER A 192 25.23 8.36 2.47
C SER A 192 24.15 8.30 3.55
N THR A 193 23.93 7.13 4.14
CA THR A 193 22.98 6.97 5.24
C THR A 193 23.59 7.31 6.60
N LEU A 194 22.76 7.30 7.65
CA LEU A 194 23.26 7.33 9.02
C LEU A 194 24.25 6.18 9.24
N PRO A 195 25.34 6.40 9.99
CA PRO A 195 26.27 5.33 10.33
C PRO A 195 25.58 4.22 11.12
N VAL A 196 25.84 2.97 10.76
CA VAL A 196 25.37 1.79 11.50
C VAL A 196 26.59 1.05 12.03
N GLY A 197 26.89 1.28 13.31
CA GLY A 197 28.14 0.79 13.91
C GLY A 197 29.36 1.42 13.22
N GLN A 198 30.20 0.59 12.60
CA GLN A 198 31.36 1.03 11.80
C GLN A 198 31.04 1.18 10.30
N ALA A 199 29.85 0.77 9.86
CA ALA A 199 29.45 0.87 8.47
C ALA A 199 28.92 2.27 8.17
N HIS A 200 29.28 2.79 6.98
CA HIS A 200 28.68 3.97 6.37
C HIS A 200 28.00 3.54 5.07
N PRO A 201 26.79 2.97 5.17
CA PRO A 201 26.09 2.45 4.01
C PRO A 201 25.81 3.58 3.01
N ARG A 202 25.87 3.24 1.73
CA ARG A 202 25.48 4.11 0.64
C ARG A 202 24.32 3.45 -0.07
N LEU A 203 23.20 4.14 -0.13
CA LEU A 203 22.05 3.65 -0.87
C LEU A 203 22.25 3.91 -2.37
N ASP A 204 21.67 3.04 -3.19
CA ASP A 204 21.71 3.17 -4.64
C ASP A 204 20.87 4.35 -5.10
N LEU A 205 19.54 4.26 -4.96
CA LEU A 205 18.60 5.30 -5.34
C LEU A 205 17.55 5.51 -4.24
N GLY A 206 17.46 6.73 -3.73
CA GLY A 206 16.52 7.11 -2.69
C GLY A 206 15.35 7.89 -3.26
N LEU A 207 14.13 7.59 -2.81
CA LEU A 207 12.94 8.39 -3.06
C LEU A 207 12.34 8.86 -1.73
N PRO A 208 12.85 9.98 -1.18
CA PRO A 208 12.42 10.51 0.10
C PRO A 208 10.92 10.75 0.26
N SER A 209 10.25 11.28 -0.77
CA SER A 209 8.80 11.53 -0.72
C SER A 209 8.01 10.25 -0.48
N LEU A 210 8.53 9.11 -0.97
CA LEU A 210 7.97 7.78 -0.81
C LEU A 210 8.56 7.00 0.36
N LYS A 211 9.56 7.55 1.08
CA LYS A 211 10.36 6.82 2.07
C LYS A 211 10.85 5.46 1.54
N THR A 212 11.19 5.41 0.26
CA THR A 212 11.50 4.16 -0.46
C THR A 212 12.90 4.22 -1.05
N ILE A 213 13.64 3.12 -0.93
CA ILE A 213 14.90 2.90 -1.63
C ILE A 213 14.62 1.98 -2.81
N VAL A 214 15.23 2.25 -3.97
CA VAL A 214 15.33 1.29 -5.06
C VAL A 214 16.73 0.70 -5.03
N GLU A 215 16.83 -0.54 -4.56
CA GLU A 215 18.09 -1.28 -4.44
C GLU A 215 18.35 -2.04 -5.75
N ALA A 216 19.39 -1.68 -6.48
CA ALA A 216 19.73 -2.29 -7.74
C ALA A 216 20.76 -3.40 -7.53
N LYS A 217 20.57 -4.57 -8.14
CA LYS A 217 21.58 -5.62 -8.15
C LYS A 217 21.80 -6.18 -9.54
N PHE A 218 23.06 -6.52 -9.83
CA PHE A 218 23.43 -7.22 -11.05
C PHE A 218 23.68 -8.70 -10.76
N MET A 219 22.77 -9.58 -11.20
CA MET A 219 22.86 -11.02 -10.99
C MET A 219 23.60 -11.69 -12.14
N ARG A 220 24.84 -12.10 -11.88
CA ARG A 220 25.70 -12.85 -12.81
C ARG A 220 25.30 -14.31 -12.91
N ALA A 221 25.82 -15.00 -13.91
CA ALA A 221 25.63 -16.44 -14.09
C ALA A 221 26.10 -17.27 -12.89
N THR A 222 27.13 -16.79 -12.19
CA THR A 222 27.68 -17.43 -10.99
C THR A 222 26.83 -17.21 -9.74
N ASP A 223 25.99 -16.19 -9.73
CA ASP A 223 25.19 -15.84 -8.56
C ASP A 223 23.98 -16.75 -8.47
N THR A 224 23.59 -17.10 -7.25
CA THR A 224 22.42 -17.93 -6.96
C THR A 224 21.28 -17.06 -6.45
N PRO A 225 20.01 -17.47 -6.60
CA PRO A 225 18.89 -16.77 -5.96
C PRO A 225 19.09 -16.60 -4.45
N GLN A 226 19.67 -17.60 -3.79
CA GLN A 226 19.96 -17.54 -2.36
C GLN A 226 20.98 -16.44 -2.04
N SER A 227 22.10 -16.36 -2.76
CA SER A 227 23.11 -15.32 -2.53
C SER A 227 22.54 -13.91 -2.77
N MET A 228 21.60 -13.75 -3.71
CA MET A 228 20.89 -12.49 -3.92
C MET A 228 20.02 -12.11 -2.72
N ILE A 229 19.25 -13.07 -2.18
CA ILE A 229 18.41 -12.85 -0.99
C ILE A 229 19.29 -12.47 0.22
N GLU A 230 20.42 -13.16 0.42
CA GLU A 230 21.35 -12.89 1.51
C GLU A 230 21.95 -11.47 1.43
N GLN A 231 22.39 -11.05 0.24
CA GLN A 231 22.90 -9.69 0.01
C GLN A 231 21.83 -8.64 0.31
N ILE A 232 20.63 -8.79 -0.24
CA ILE A 232 19.53 -7.84 -0.02
C ILE A 232 19.09 -7.80 1.44
N ALA A 233 19.07 -8.94 2.14
CA ALA A 233 18.73 -8.97 3.56
C ALA A 233 19.75 -8.21 4.41
N ALA A 234 21.05 -8.34 4.08
CA ALA A 234 22.11 -7.58 4.72
C ALA A 234 21.94 -6.07 4.47
N ASP A 235 21.74 -5.67 3.22
CA ASP A 235 21.54 -4.27 2.83
C ASP A 235 20.30 -3.66 3.51
N ALA A 236 19.17 -4.39 3.52
CA ALA A 236 17.95 -3.96 4.19
C ALA A 236 18.16 -3.70 5.69
N SER A 237 18.94 -4.56 6.37
CA SER A 237 19.23 -4.38 7.80
C SER A 237 20.07 -3.14 8.10
N LEU A 238 20.88 -2.68 7.13
CA LEU A 238 21.68 -1.47 7.25
C LEU A 238 20.87 -0.20 6.93
N TYR A 239 19.94 -0.27 5.97
CA TYR A 239 19.19 0.92 5.54
C TYR A 239 17.94 1.20 6.38
N LEU A 240 17.31 0.17 6.93
CA LEU A 240 16.02 0.25 7.62
C LEU A 240 16.20 0.26 9.15
N VAL A 241 17.17 1.03 9.62
CA VAL A 241 17.41 1.25 11.05
C VAL A 241 16.42 2.24 11.66
N GLU A 242 16.32 2.25 12.99
CA GLU A 242 15.59 3.27 13.74
C GLU A 242 16.09 4.68 13.33
N ASP A 243 15.16 5.62 13.17
CA ASP A 243 15.38 6.98 12.62
C ASP A 243 15.80 7.07 11.15
N SER A 244 15.79 5.97 10.39
CA SER A 244 16.00 6.05 8.94
C SER A 244 14.90 6.89 8.26
N ARG A 245 15.31 7.68 7.26
CA ARG A 245 14.40 8.41 6.36
C ARG A 245 13.56 7.46 5.52
N TYR A 246 14.02 6.23 5.36
CA TYR A 246 13.45 5.20 4.50
C TYR A 246 12.86 4.07 5.34
N SER A 247 11.70 3.57 4.91
CA SER A 247 11.02 2.44 5.56
C SER A 247 10.70 1.30 4.58
N ASN A 248 10.91 1.53 3.28
CA ASN A 248 10.56 0.62 2.22
C ASN A 248 11.75 0.40 1.28
N ILE A 249 11.88 -0.81 0.75
CA ILE A 249 12.83 -1.17 -0.30
C ILE A 249 12.05 -1.81 -1.45
N ILE A 250 12.35 -1.36 -2.67
CA ILE A 250 11.99 -2.07 -3.90
C ILE A 250 13.27 -2.61 -4.49
N VAL A 251 13.35 -3.92 -4.64
CA VAL A 251 14.54 -4.56 -5.21
C VAL A 251 14.40 -4.60 -6.72
N PHE A 252 15.44 -4.16 -7.45
CA PHE A 252 15.53 -4.30 -8.89
C PHE A 252 16.74 -5.17 -9.25
N ILE A 253 16.49 -6.36 -9.80
CA ILE A 253 17.56 -7.28 -10.21
C ILE A 253 17.66 -7.30 -11.73
N TRP A 254 18.84 -6.98 -12.24
CA TRP A 254 19.23 -7.29 -13.61
C TRP A 254 19.79 -8.71 -13.69
N ASP A 255 19.07 -9.61 -14.33
CA ASP A 255 19.51 -10.98 -14.57
C ASP A 255 20.25 -11.08 -15.92
N ASP A 256 21.58 -11.11 -15.84
CA ASP A 256 22.45 -11.19 -17.02
C ASP A 256 22.34 -12.55 -17.75
N SER A 257 21.87 -13.59 -17.04
CA SER A 257 21.84 -14.98 -17.54
C SER A 257 20.49 -15.41 -18.11
N ARG A 258 19.44 -14.60 -17.94
CA ARG A 258 18.08 -14.85 -18.46
C ARG A 258 17.43 -16.14 -17.91
N ARG A 259 17.65 -16.44 -16.63
CA ARG A 259 17.12 -17.59 -15.88
C ARG A 259 15.67 -17.35 -15.43
N ILE A 260 14.79 -17.12 -16.39
CA ILE A 260 13.39 -16.72 -16.16
C ILE A 260 12.62 -17.71 -15.25
N GLU A 261 12.98 -18.98 -15.26
CA GLU A 261 12.36 -20.03 -14.47
C GLU A 261 12.58 -19.87 -12.95
N GLN A 262 13.59 -19.09 -12.55
CA GLN A 262 13.91 -18.86 -11.13
C GLN A 262 13.38 -17.51 -10.62
N HIS A 263 12.85 -16.66 -11.51
CA HIS A 263 12.45 -15.28 -11.17
C HIS A 263 11.33 -15.24 -10.14
N ASP A 264 10.26 -16.02 -10.34
CA ASP A 264 9.11 -16.01 -9.43
C ASP A 264 9.51 -16.46 -8.00
N MET A 265 10.35 -17.49 -7.90
CA MET A 265 10.87 -17.97 -6.63
C MET A 265 11.72 -16.90 -5.93
N LEU A 266 12.62 -16.25 -6.68
CA LEU A 266 13.47 -15.18 -6.16
C LEU A 266 12.65 -13.97 -5.69
N ILE A 267 11.70 -13.51 -6.51
CA ILE A 267 10.79 -12.39 -6.17
C ILE A 267 10.02 -12.69 -4.89
N ASN A 268 9.46 -13.90 -4.77
CA ASN A 268 8.73 -14.30 -3.58
C ASN A 268 9.63 -14.36 -2.34
N GLY A 269 10.87 -14.87 -2.47
CA GLY A 269 11.84 -14.89 -1.38
C GLY A 269 12.23 -13.49 -0.90
N LEU A 270 12.48 -12.56 -1.82
CA LEU A 270 12.86 -11.18 -1.50
C LEU A 270 11.73 -10.44 -0.77
N ARG A 271 10.47 -10.65 -1.15
CA ARG A 271 9.30 -10.05 -0.49
C ARG A 271 9.07 -10.51 0.96
N LEU A 272 9.74 -11.58 1.40
CA LEU A 272 9.69 -12.01 2.81
C LEU A 272 10.66 -11.21 3.69
N ILE A 273 11.60 -10.46 3.13
CA ILE A 273 12.53 -9.63 3.87
C ILE A 273 11.77 -8.41 4.43
N SER A 274 11.95 -8.13 5.72
CA SER A 274 11.29 -6.99 6.37
C SER A 274 11.62 -5.67 5.67
N GLY A 275 10.58 -4.91 5.33
CA GLY A 275 10.69 -3.62 4.65
C GLY A 275 10.88 -3.71 3.13
N VAL A 276 11.09 -4.90 2.56
CA VAL A 276 11.00 -5.10 1.11
C VAL A 276 9.52 -5.15 0.71
N VAL A 277 9.05 -4.09 0.06
CA VAL A 277 7.64 -3.96 -0.37
C VAL A 277 7.38 -4.60 -1.72
N ASP A 278 8.42 -4.70 -2.56
CA ASP A 278 8.33 -5.34 -3.87
C ASP A 278 9.70 -5.74 -4.43
N ALA A 279 9.70 -6.60 -5.44
CA ALA A 279 10.88 -6.98 -6.18
C ALA A 279 10.55 -7.12 -7.68
N VAL A 280 11.47 -6.66 -8.53
CA VAL A 280 11.39 -6.72 -9.98
C VAL A 280 12.66 -7.35 -10.51
N VAL A 281 12.54 -8.46 -11.22
CA VAL A 281 13.67 -9.11 -11.91
C VAL A 281 13.50 -8.90 -13.41
N VAL A 282 14.53 -8.36 -14.06
CA VAL A 282 14.56 -8.08 -15.49
C VAL A 282 15.73 -8.83 -16.11
N SER A 283 15.42 -9.73 -17.03
CA SER A 283 16.45 -10.41 -17.84
C SER A 283 17.08 -9.46 -18.85
N ARG A 284 18.38 -9.64 -19.08
CA ARG A 284 19.09 -9.01 -20.20
C ARG A 284 18.34 -9.26 -21.53
N PRO A 285 18.18 -8.24 -22.38
CA PRO A 285 17.56 -8.38 -23.70
C PRO A 285 18.22 -9.48 -24.53
N GLY A 286 17.41 -10.32 -25.18
CA GLY A 286 17.91 -11.39 -26.03
C GLY A 286 18.77 -10.92 -27.21
N ILE A 287 18.62 -9.66 -27.63
CA ILE A 287 19.45 -9.04 -28.68
C ILE A 287 20.90 -8.85 -28.24
N MET A 288 21.17 -8.76 -26.94
CA MET A 288 22.51 -8.62 -26.36
C MET A 288 23.21 -9.99 -26.29
N HIS A 289 23.43 -10.62 -27.43
CA HIS A 289 24.33 -11.76 -27.54
C HIS A 289 25.58 -11.33 -28.31
N GLU A 290 26.74 -11.83 -27.87
CA GLU A 290 27.93 -11.85 -28.71
C GLU A 290 27.74 -12.95 -29.76
N ALA A 291 28.19 -12.67 -30.98
CA ALA A 291 28.06 -13.58 -32.12
C ALA A 291 29.09 -14.72 -32.03
#